data_AF-A0A0G2JE82-F1
#
_entry.id   AF-A0A0G2JE82-F1
#
_cell.length_a   1.000
_cell.length_b   1.000
_cell.length_c   1.000
_cell.angle_alpha   90.00
_cell.angle_beta   90.00
_cell.angle_gamma   90.00
#
_symmetry.space_group_name_H-M   'P 1'
#
loop_
_entity.id
_entity.type
_entity.pdbx_description
1 polymer ?
#
loop_
_entity_poly.entity_id
_entity_poly.type
_entity_poly.pdbx_seq_one_letter_code
_entity_poly.pdbx_strand_id
1 'polypeptide(L)'
;LQAFFLVSDDIMDSSLTRRGQICWYQKPGIGLDAINDALLLEASIYRLLKFYCREQPYYLNLLELFLQSSYQTEIGQTLDLMTAPQGHVDLGRYTEKRYKSIVKYKTAFYSFYLPIAAAMYMLPGEDVWSCCLPCLLQAGIDGEKEHANALKILMEMGEFFQVQDDYLDLFGDPSVTGKVGTDIQDNKCSWLVVQCLLRASPQQRQILEENYGQKDPEKVARVKALYEALDLQSAFFKYE
;
A
#
# COMPACT_ATOMS: atom_id res chain seq x y z
N LEU A 1 10.77 1.64 6.97
CA LEU A 1 9.79 0.61 6.58
C LEU A 1 9.35 0.74 5.12
N GLN A 2 8.71 1.85 4.72
CA GLN A 2 8.24 2.01 3.33
C GLN A 2 9.32 1.74 2.26
N ALA A 3 10.56 2.20 2.46
CA ALA A 3 11.65 1.94 1.51
C ALA A 3 11.97 0.44 1.33
N PHE A 4 11.87 -0.35 2.40
CA PHE A 4 12.02 -1.81 2.33
C PHE A 4 10.93 -2.41 1.44
N PHE A 5 9.66 -2.05 1.68
CA PHE A 5 8.57 -2.55 0.86
C PHE A 5 8.68 -2.12 -0.59
N LEU A 6 8.97 -0.85 -0.89
CA LEU A 6 9.07 -0.37 -2.27
C LEU A 6 10.20 -1.03 -3.06
N VAL A 7 11.37 -1.28 -2.45
CA VAL A 7 12.46 -1.97 -3.14
C VAL A 7 12.07 -3.42 -3.50
N SER A 8 11.42 -4.13 -2.57
CA SER A 8 10.91 -5.48 -2.81
C SER A 8 9.76 -5.50 -3.83
N ASP A 9 8.81 -4.57 -3.70
CA ASP A 9 7.62 -4.43 -4.54
C ASP A 9 7.99 -4.13 -5.99
N ASP A 10 8.92 -3.19 -6.22
CA ASP A 10 9.41 -2.88 -7.57
C ASP A 10 9.97 -4.14 -8.28
N ILE A 11 10.61 -5.06 -7.54
CA ILE A 11 11.11 -6.34 -8.08
C ILE A 11 9.93 -7.28 -8.39
N MET A 12 9.02 -7.47 -7.44
CA MET A 12 7.87 -8.37 -7.58
C MET A 12 6.95 -7.96 -8.73
N ASP A 13 6.77 -6.65 -8.92
CA ASP A 13 5.90 -6.04 -9.92
C ASP A 13 6.66 -5.70 -11.22
N SER A 14 7.94 -6.04 -11.32
CA SER A 14 8.77 -5.75 -12.50
C SER A 14 8.75 -4.27 -12.93
N SER A 15 8.68 -3.35 -11.96
CA SER A 15 8.55 -1.92 -12.20
C SER A 15 9.81 -1.32 -12.83
N LEU A 16 9.63 -0.27 -13.64
CA LEU A 16 10.74 0.40 -14.35
C LEU A 16 11.26 1.63 -13.60
N THR A 17 10.36 2.44 -13.07
CA THR A 17 10.67 3.75 -12.45
C THR A 17 9.92 3.95 -11.15
N ARG A 18 10.60 4.58 -10.18
CA ARG A 18 10.05 4.98 -8.88
C ARG A 18 10.59 6.36 -8.53
N ARG A 19 9.69 7.29 -8.16
CA ARG A 19 10.05 8.68 -7.75
C ARG A 19 10.89 9.43 -8.80
N GLY A 20 10.53 9.27 -10.08
CA GLY A 20 11.20 9.95 -11.21
C GLY A 20 12.57 9.39 -11.57
N GLN A 21 12.97 8.24 -11.02
CA GLN A 21 14.24 7.56 -11.32
C GLN A 21 14.00 6.09 -11.62
N ILE A 22 14.99 5.41 -12.20
CA ILE A 22 14.94 3.94 -12.37
C ILE A 22 14.86 3.23 -11.01
N CYS A 23 14.08 2.15 -10.94
CA CYS A 23 13.94 1.34 -9.73
C CYS A 23 15.30 0.83 -9.24
N TRP A 24 15.43 0.59 -7.93
CA TRP A 24 16.72 0.24 -7.32
C TRP A 24 17.36 -0.99 -7.98
N TYR A 25 16.57 -2.06 -8.17
CA TYR A 25 17.03 -3.31 -8.79
C TYR A 25 17.40 -3.17 -10.28
N GLN A 26 16.89 -2.13 -10.96
CA GLN A 26 17.18 -1.83 -12.37
C GLN A 26 18.50 -1.07 -12.57
N LYS A 27 19.13 -0.58 -11.49
CA LYS A 27 20.41 0.11 -11.61
C LYS A 27 21.52 -0.85 -12.07
N PRO A 28 22.40 -0.44 -13.00
CA PRO A 28 23.54 -1.25 -13.43
C PRO A 28 24.39 -1.67 -12.22
N GLY A 29 24.62 -2.98 -12.08
CA GLY A 29 25.43 -3.55 -10.99
C GLY A 29 24.67 -3.85 -9.70
N ILE A 30 23.37 -3.57 -9.60
CA ILE A 30 22.54 -3.94 -8.45
C ILE A 30 21.80 -5.26 -8.71
N GLY A 31 20.91 -5.30 -9.70
CA GLY A 31 20.14 -6.51 -10.01
C GLY A 31 19.39 -7.05 -8.78
N LEU A 32 19.44 -8.36 -8.58
CA LEU A 32 18.74 -9.03 -7.47
C LEU A 32 19.45 -8.92 -6.11
N ASP A 33 20.64 -8.33 -6.04
CA ASP A 33 21.26 -7.97 -4.75
C ASP A 33 20.37 -6.98 -3.97
N ALA A 34 19.52 -6.25 -4.70
CA ALA A 34 18.45 -5.41 -4.15
C ALA A 34 17.54 -6.14 -3.13
N ILE A 35 17.38 -7.46 -3.22
CA ILE A 35 16.62 -8.25 -2.24
C ILE A 35 17.28 -8.12 -0.86
N ASN A 36 18.60 -8.30 -0.78
CA ASN A 36 19.33 -8.14 0.47
C ASN A 36 19.37 -6.67 0.93
N ASP A 37 19.48 -5.73 -0.01
CA ASP A 37 19.40 -4.30 0.33
C ASP A 37 18.07 -3.94 0.99
N ALA A 38 16.96 -4.53 0.54
CA ALA A 38 15.66 -4.39 1.16
C ALA A 38 15.67 -4.89 2.62
N LEU A 39 16.26 -6.07 2.87
CA LEU A 39 16.41 -6.61 4.24
C LEU A 39 17.27 -5.69 5.13
N LEU A 40 18.31 -5.06 4.58
CA LEU A 40 19.12 -4.08 5.30
C LEU A 40 18.33 -2.80 5.66
N LEU A 41 17.45 -2.35 4.77
CA LEU A 41 16.55 -1.22 5.03
C LEU A 41 15.58 -1.53 6.18
N GLU A 42 15.06 -2.76 6.25
CA GLU A 42 14.22 -3.21 7.36
C GLU A 42 15.02 -3.32 8.67
N ALA A 43 16.16 -4.02 8.64
CA ALA A 43 17.04 -4.20 9.81
C ALA A 43 17.47 -2.86 10.44
N SER A 44 17.65 -1.83 9.60
CA SER A 44 17.99 -0.48 10.05
C SER A 44 16.94 0.14 10.97
N ILE A 45 15.66 -0.21 10.81
CA ILE A 45 14.57 0.24 11.70
C ILE A 45 14.85 -0.19 13.12
N TYR A 46 15.11 -1.49 13.33
CA TYR A 46 15.33 -2.06 14.66
C TYR A 46 16.66 -1.59 15.27
N ARG A 47 17.67 -1.32 14.44
CA ARG A 47 18.91 -0.67 14.91
C ARG A 47 18.65 0.74 15.44
N LEU A 48 17.84 1.54 14.74
CA LEU A 48 17.48 2.90 15.17
C LEU A 48 16.61 2.87 16.43
N LEU A 49 15.58 2.02 16.48
CA LEU A 49 14.74 1.86 17.68
C LEU A 49 15.59 1.46 18.89
N LYS A 50 16.50 0.48 18.74
CA LYS A 50 17.40 0.08 19.83
C LYS A 50 18.38 1.18 20.22
N PHE A 51 18.88 1.97 19.27
CA PHE A 51 19.87 3.00 19.57
C PHE A 51 19.24 4.17 20.33
N TYR A 52 18.08 4.65 19.86
CA TYR A 52 17.45 5.88 20.37
C TYR A 52 16.38 5.63 21.43
N CYS A 53 15.67 4.50 21.35
CA CYS A 53 14.46 4.29 22.15
C CYS A 53 14.61 3.20 23.23
N ARG A 54 15.72 2.46 23.30
CA ARG A 54 15.85 1.29 24.22
C ARG A 54 15.58 1.56 25.71
N GLU A 55 15.78 2.80 26.17
CA GLU A 55 15.58 3.22 27.55
C GLU A 55 14.20 3.89 27.75
N GLN A 56 13.44 4.07 26.67
CA GLN A 56 12.11 4.67 26.70
C GLN A 56 11.05 3.64 27.10
N PRO A 57 10.02 4.04 27.86
CA PRO A 57 8.98 3.12 28.32
C PRO A 57 8.18 2.52 27.14
N TYR A 58 8.08 3.23 26.02
CA TYR A 58 7.38 2.79 24.81
C TYR A 58 8.23 1.98 23.84
N TYR A 59 9.47 1.60 24.19
CA TYR A 59 10.37 0.87 23.28
C TYR A 59 9.73 -0.42 22.74
N LEU A 60 9.14 -1.22 23.64
CA LEU A 60 8.52 -2.48 23.27
C LEU A 60 7.26 -2.27 22.42
N ASN A 61 6.44 -1.27 22.76
CA ASN A 61 5.26 -0.89 21.97
C ASN A 61 5.65 -0.54 20.52
N LEU A 62 6.70 0.26 20.32
CA LEU A 62 7.19 0.58 18.99
C LEU A 62 7.72 -0.66 18.27
N LEU A 63 8.53 -1.47 18.95
CA LEU A 63 9.09 -2.70 18.35
C LEU A 63 7.97 -3.63 17.85
N GLU A 64 6.98 -3.91 18.68
CA GLU A 64 5.83 -4.75 18.34
C GLU A 64 4.96 -4.11 17.24
N LEU A 65 4.74 -2.80 17.29
CA LEU A 65 3.99 -2.08 16.26
C LEU A 65 4.65 -2.18 14.87
N PHE A 66 5.98 -2.01 14.80
CA PHE A 66 6.71 -2.14 13.53
C PHE A 66 6.72 -3.59 13.01
N LEU A 67 6.91 -4.57 13.89
CA LEU A 67 6.84 -5.99 13.51
C LEU A 67 5.44 -6.36 13.00
N GLN A 68 4.40 -5.97 13.74
CA GLN A 68 3.00 -6.23 13.37
C GLN A 68 2.63 -5.55 12.06
N SER A 69 3.05 -4.30 11.86
CA SER A 69 2.80 -3.56 10.61
C SER A 69 3.48 -4.22 9.41
N SER A 70 4.69 -4.77 9.62
CA SER A 70 5.42 -5.49 8.57
C SER A 70 4.70 -6.77 8.19
N TYR A 71 4.33 -7.59 9.18
CA TYR A 71 3.56 -8.82 8.98
C TYR A 71 2.22 -8.57 8.28
N GLN A 72 1.47 -7.55 8.71
CA GLN A 72 0.21 -7.16 8.06
C GLN A 72 0.41 -6.78 6.59
N THR A 73 1.46 -6.02 6.30
CA THR A 73 1.80 -5.60 4.94
C THR A 73 2.18 -6.79 4.06
N GLU A 74 2.98 -7.73 4.58
CA GLU A 74 3.37 -8.96 3.87
C GLU A 74 2.18 -9.88 3.59
N ILE A 75 1.22 -10.00 4.52
CA ILE A 75 -0.05 -10.68 4.28
C ILE A 75 -0.83 -9.99 3.16
N GLY A 76 -0.88 -8.65 3.17
CA GLY A 76 -1.49 -7.86 2.10
C GLY A 76 -0.84 -8.09 0.74
N GLN A 77 0.49 -8.08 0.70
CA GLN A 77 1.27 -8.37 -0.51
C GLN A 77 1.02 -9.78 -1.02
N THR A 78 0.92 -10.76 -0.12
CA THR A 78 0.58 -12.14 -0.46
C THR A 78 -0.80 -12.22 -1.11
N LEU A 79 -1.79 -11.53 -0.54
CA LEU A 79 -3.13 -11.47 -1.11
C LEU A 79 -3.14 -10.80 -2.49
N ASP A 80 -2.36 -9.74 -2.68
CA ASP A 80 -2.22 -9.04 -3.97
C ASP A 80 -1.68 -9.99 -5.04
N LEU A 81 -0.51 -10.59 -4.79
CA LEU A 81 0.17 -11.48 -5.73
C LEU A 81 -0.64 -12.76 -6.03
N MET A 82 -1.27 -13.37 -5.03
CA MET A 82 -2.13 -14.55 -5.22
C MET A 82 -3.42 -14.23 -6.01
N THR A 83 -3.86 -12.98 -5.98
CA THR A 83 -5.03 -12.52 -6.74
C THR A 83 -4.67 -12.23 -8.20
N ALA A 84 -3.41 -11.88 -8.47
CA ALA A 84 -2.89 -11.48 -9.78
C ALA A 84 -1.80 -12.45 -10.32
N PRO A 85 -2.07 -13.76 -10.50
CA PRO A 85 -1.06 -14.65 -11.05
C PRO A 85 -0.73 -14.25 -12.50
N GLN A 86 0.57 -14.17 -12.81
CA GLN A 86 1.02 -13.83 -14.16
C GLN A 86 0.60 -14.89 -15.17
N GLY A 87 0.09 -14.45 -16.32
CA GLY A 87 -0.33 -15.34 -17.42
C GLY A 87 -1.65 -16.08 -17.20
N HIS A 88 -2.32 -15.89 -16.06
CA HIS A 88 -3.64 -16.48 -15.80
C HIS A 88 -4.61 -15.43 -15.24
N VAL A 89 -5.47 -14.89 -16.10
CA VAL A 89 -6.50 -13.93 -15.70
C VAL A 89 -7.69 -14.67 -15.08
N ASP A 90 -8.02 -14.35 -13.83
CA ASP A 90 -9.22 -14.85 -13.14
C ASP A 90 -10.03 -13.68 -12.59
N LEU A 91 -10.83 -13.06 -13.48
CA LEU A 91 -11.69 -11.92 -13.12
C LEU A 91 -12.74 -12.27 -12.04
N GLY A 92 -13.01 -13.56 -11.80
CA GLY A 92 -13.90 -14.01 -10.72
C GLY A 92 -13.38 -13.65 -9.33
N ARG A 93 -12.06 -13.42 -9.18
CA ARG A 93 -11.45 -13.00 -7.91
C ARG A 93 -11.54 -11.50 -7.66
N TYR A 94 -11.77 -10.69 -8.70
CA TYR A 94 -11.75 -9.23 -8.63
C TYR A 94 -13.09 -8.69 -8.11
N THR A 95 -13.28 -8.90 -6.81
CA THR A 95 -14.47 -8.49 -6.07
C THR A 95 -14.12 -7.34 -5.13
N GLU A 96 -15.09 -6.50 -4.79
CA GLU A 96 -14.90 -5.43 -3.80
C GLU A 96 -14.39 -5.98 -2.47
N LYS A 97 -14.92 -7.12 -2.02
CA LYS A 97 -14.47 -7.78 -0.78
C LYS A 97 -12.99 -8.17 -0.83
N ARG A 98 -12.53 -8.73 -1.96
CA ARG A 98 -11.12 -9.08 -2.14
C ARG A 98 -10.26 -7.82 -2.15
N TYR A 99 -10.67 -6.81 -2.93
CA TYR A 99 -9.97 -5.54 -3.03
C TYR A 99 -9.78 -4.87 -1.67
N LYS A 100 -10.87 -4.64 -0.93
CA LYS A 100 -10.80 -4.05 0.42
C LYS A 100 -9.90 -4.83 1.37
N SER A 101 -9.84 -6.17 1.24
CA SER A 101 -8.93 -6.99 2.04
C SER A 101 -7.46 -6.75 1.67
N ILE A 102 -7.14 -6.69 0.37
CA ILE A 102 -5.78 -6.41 -0.12
C ILE A 102 -5.33 -5.04 0.40
N VAL A 103 -6.12 -4.00 0.13
CA VAL A 103 -5.78 -2.61 0.46
C VAL A 103 -5.60 -2.40 1.96
N LYS A 104 -6.51 -2.95 2.78
CA LYS A 104 -6.44 -2.85 4.23
C LYS A 104 -5.09 -3.34 4.75
N TYR A 105 -4.64 -4.50 4.28
CA TYR A 105 -3.42 -5.13 4.77
C TYR A 105 -2.17 -4.57 4.09
N LYS A 106 -2.16 -4.43 2.76
CA LYS A 106 -1.01 -3.99 1.96
C LYS A 106 -0.65 -2.53 2.23
N THR A 107 -1.63 -1.68 2.52
CA THR A 107 -1.42 -0.21 2.50
C THR A 107 -1.85 0.47 3.79
N ALA A 108 -3.06 0.24 4.27
CA ALA A 108 -3.66 1.05 5.33
C ALA A 108 -2.90 0.97 6.67
N PHE A 109 -2.46 -0.22 7.09
CA PHE A 109 -1.74 -0.38 8.35
C PHE A 109 -0.43 0.39 8.40
N TYR A 110 0.50 0.15 7.46
CA TYR A 110 1.81 0.78 7.55
C TYR A 110 1.82 2.25 7.12
N SER A 111 0.89 2.66 6.24
CA SER A 111 0.86 4.03 5.70
C SER A 111 0.12 5.01 6.60
N PHE A 112 -0.94 4.56 7.30
CA PHE A 112 -1.79 5.42 8.11
C PHE A 112 -1.77 5.05 9.60
N TYR A 113 -2.01 3.78 9.94
CA TYR A 113 -2.07 3.39 11.36
C TYR A 113 -0.72 3.48 12.06
N LEU A 114 0.33 2.86 11.49
CA LEU A 114 1.68 2.83 12.05
C LEU A 114 2.22 4.21 12.46
N PRO A 115 2.25 5.25 11.58
CA PRO A 115 2.82 6.54 11.98
C PRO A 115 2.04 7.22 13.11
N ILE A 116 0.70 7.10 13.12
CA ILE A 116 -0.13 7.71 14.16
C ILE A 116 -0.01 6.93 15.48
N ALA A 117 -0.10 5.60 15.45
CA ALA A 117 0.06 4.75 16.62
C ALA A 117 1.47 4.90 17.23
N ALA A 118 2.51 5.01 16.41
CA ALA A 118 3.86 5.27 16.89
C ALA A 118 3.94 6.61 17.64
N ALA A 119 3.32 7.66 17.09
CA ALA A 119 3.24 8.96 17.77
C ALA A 119 2.43 8.88 19.08
N MET A 120 1.28 8.20 19.09
CA MET A 120 0.45 7.98 20.28
C MET A 120 1.25 7.37 21.44
N TYR A 121 2.02 6.31 21.16
CA TYR A 121 2.89 5.68 22.16
C TYR A 121 4.02 6.60 22.67
N MET A 122 4.49 7.54 21.84
CA MET A 122 5.60 8.44 22.16
C MET A 122 5.17 9.75 22.85
N LEU A 123 3.89 10.12 22.78
CA LEU A 123 3.38 11.34 23.40
C LEU A 123 3.42 11.22 24.93
N PRO A 124 3.63 12.32 25.67
CA PRO A 124 3.43 12.32 27.12
C PRO A 124 1.94 12.13 27.44
N GLY A 125 1.62 11.31 28.45
CA GLY A 125 0.23 11.08 28.89
C GLY A 125 -0.51 12.36 29.31
N GLU A 126 -1.84 12.35 29.23
CA GLU A 126 -2.73 13.52 29.44
C GLU A 126 -2.58 14.20 30.82
N ASP A 127 -2.07 13.49 31.84
CA ASP A 127 -1.90 14.04 33.19
C ASP A 127 -0.74 15.05 33.34
N VAL A 128 0.03 15.30 32.28
CA VAL A 128 1.27 16.12 32.33
C VAL A 128 1.02 17.63 32.23
N TRP A 129 -0.20 18.10 31.92
CA TRP A 129 -0.50 19.55 32.01
C TRP A 129 -0.68 20.04 33.46
N SER A 130 -0.91 19.14 34.41
CA SER A 130 -0.97 19.46 35.83
C SER A 130 0.40 19.28 36.49
N CYS A 131 1.15 20.37 36.56
CA CYS A 131 2.16 20.71 37.58
C CYS A 131 2.89 19.56 38.33
N CYS A 132 4.22 19.57 38.18
CA CYS A 132 5.27 19.01 39.08
C CYS A 132 6.02 17.78 38.55
N LEU A 133 7.30 18.03 38.32
CA LEU A 133 8.44 17.13 38.14
C LEU A 133 8.46 16.08 39.28
N PRO A 134 7.84 14.87 39.14
CA PRO A 134 8.49 13.71 38.51
C PRO A 134 7.53 12.66 37.87
N CYS A 135 6.48 13.05 37.14
CA CYS A 135 5.60 12.09 36.41
C CYS A 135 6.10 11.67 35.01
N LEU A 136 7.41 11.79 34.74
CA LEU A 136 8.05 11.45 33.45
C LEU A 136 8.06 9.94 33.09
N LEU A 137 7.35 9.11 33.85
CA LEU A 137 7.31 7.65 33.69
C LEU A 137 5.98 7.11 33.16
N GLN A 138 4.98 7.97 32.91
CA GLN A 138 3.74 7.50 32.29
C GLN A 138 4.00 7.29 30.80
N ALA A 139 3.83 6.05 30.35
CA ALA A 139 3.82 5.68 28.93
C ALA A 139 2.81 6.57 28.18
N GLY A 140 3.03 6.76 26.88
CA GLY A 140 2.12 7.57 26.08
C GLY A 140 0.72 6.98 25.97
N ILE A 141 -0.07 7.48 25.04
CA ILE A 141 -1.42 6.98 24.80
C ILE A 141 -1.27 5.52 24.31
N ASP A 142 -1.44 4.55 25.20
CA ASP A 142 -1.30 3.11 24.94
C ASP A 142 -2.62 2.33 25.12
N GLY A 143 -3.68 3.04 25.46
CA GLY A 143 -5.00 2.48 25.69
C GLY A 143 -5.60 1.83 24.43
N GLU A 144 -6.11 0.62 24.60
CA GLU A 144 -6.70 -0.17 23.51
C GLU A 144 -7.86 0.57 22.82
N LYS A 145 -8.67 1.30 23.61
CA LYS A 145 -9.85 2.02 23.11
C LYS A 145 -9.45 3.18 22.20
N GLU A 146 -8.44 3.94 22.59
CA GLU A 146 -7.89 5.08 21.87
C GLU A 146 -7.30 4.61 20.54
N HIS A 147 -6.47 3.56 20.58
CA HIS A 147 -5.89 2.93 19.39
C HIS A 147 -6.97 2.34 18.46
N ALA A 148 -7.99 1.66 19.01
CA ALA A 148 -9.08 1.11 18.21
C ALA A 148 -9.93 2.20 17.53
N ASN A 149 -10.13 3.34 18.19
CA ASN A 149 -10.84 4.47 17.59
C ASN A 149 -10.02 5.12 16.49
N ALA A 150 -8.72 5.35 16.71
CA ALA A 150 -7.80 5.84 15.68
C ALA A 150 -7.74 4.88 14.48
N LEU A 151 -7.62 3.58 14.75
CA LEU A 151 -7.56 2.54 13.72
C LEU A 151 -8.76 2.60 12.77
N LYS A 152 -9.99 2.76 13.28
CA LYS A 152 -11.20 2.85 12.43
C LYS A 152 -11.09 3.95 11.38
N ILE A 153 -10.65 5.14 11.78
CA ILE A 153 -10.50 6.29 10.86
C ILE A 153 -9.38 6.02 9.87
N LEU A 154 -8.24 5.55 10.37
CA LEU A 154 -7.02 5.36 9.57
C LEU A 154 -7.14 4.22 8.56
N MET A 155 -8.00 3.22 8.82
CA MET A 155 -8.33 2.19 7.84
C MET A 155 -9.12 2.75 6.65
N GLU A 156 -10.10 3.63 6.88
CA GLU A 156 -10.88 4.26 5.80
C GLU A 156 -10.00 5.21 4.96
N MET A 157 -9.14 5.99 5.61
CA MET A 157 -8.16 6.84 4.91
C MET A 157 -7.19 6.01 4.07
N GLY A 158 -6.73 4.87 4.59
CA GLY A 158 -5.87 3.95 3.87
C GLY A 158 -6.55 3.26 2.70
N GLU A 159 -7.85 2.95 2.82
CA GLU A 159 -8.66 2.46 1.69
C GLU A 159 -8.69 3.49 0.57
N PHE A 160 -9.09 4.73 0.88
CA PHE A 160 -9.16 5.82 -0.08
C PHE A 160 -7.80 6.10 -0.74
N PHE A 161 -6.71 6.10 0.04
CA PHE A 161 -5.37 6.35 -0.48
C PHE A 161 -4.94 5.33 -1.55
N GLN A 162 -5.25 4.04 -1.36
CA GLN A 162 -4.93 3.04 -2.38
C GLN A 162 -5.87 3.14 -3.59
N VAL A 163 -7.15 3.49 -3.38
CA VAL A 163 -8.06 3.79 -4.51
C VAL A 163 -7.52 4.93 -5.37
N GLN A 164 -6.95 5.97 -4.73
CA GLN A 164 -6.28 7.07 -5.43
C GLN A 164 -5.01 6.60 -6.15
N ASP A 165 -4.16 5.76 -5.53
CA ASP A 165 -2.96 5.21 -6.19
C ASP A 165 -3.34 4.38 -7.44
N ASP A 166 -4.34 3.52 -7.35
CA ASP A 166 -4.85 2.72 -8.48
C ASP A 166 -5.45 3.61 -9.60
N TYR A 167 -6.15 4.68 -9.24
CA TYR A 167 -6.65 5.66 -10.21
C TYR A 167 -5.50 6.37 -10.93
N LEU A 168 -4.51 6.85 -10.17
CA LEU A 168 -3.34 7.56 -10.68
C LEU A 168 -2.41 6.65 -11.49
N ASP A 169 -2.44 5.34 -11.26
CA ASP A 169 -1.68 4.37 -12.06
C ASP A 169 -2.08 4.44 -13.54
N LEU A 170 -3.38 4.58 -13.83
CA LEU A 170 -3.88 4.65 -15.21
C LEU A 170 -4.08 6.08 -15.75
N PHE A 171 -4.64 6.96 -14.93
CA PHE A 171 -5.05 8.30 -15.34
C PHE A 171 -4.10 9.41 -14.88
N GLY A 172 -3.14 9.11 -14.00
CA GLY A 172 -2.15 10.05 -13.54
C GLY A 172 -1.11 10.38 -14.61
N ASP A 173 -0.61 11.61 -14.59
CA ASP A 173 0.52 12.03 -15.41
C ASP A 173 1.82 11.45 -14.83
N PRO A 174 2.58 10.61 -15.56
CA PRO A 174 3.85 10.05 -15.09
C PRO A 174 4.89 11.09 -14.66
N SER A 175 4.83 12.32 -15.19
CA SER A 175 5.72 13.41 -14.78
C SER A 175 5.41 13.93 -13.37
N VAL A 176 4.17 13.73 -12.90
CA VAL A 176 3.71 14.11 -11.57
C VAL A 176 3.82 12.92 -10.60
N THR A 177 3.35 11.73 -11.01
CA THR A 177 3.38 10.53 -10.17
C THR A 177 4.80 9.97 -10.00
N GLY A 178 5.69 10.27 -10.96
CA GLY A 178 7.07 9.78 -10.97
C GLY A 178 7.20 8.27 -11.21
N LYS A 179 6.12 7.61 -11.67
CA LYS A 179 6.09 6.19 -12.06
C LYS A 179 5.24 6.00 -13.33
N VAL A 180 5.55 4.98 -14.11
CA VAL A 180 4.69 4.50 -15.20
C VAL A 180 3.77 3.43 -14.60
N GLY A 181 2.47 3.55 -14.85
CA GLY A 181 1.51 2.56 -14.34
C GLY A 181 1.59 1.21 -15.05
N THR A 182 1.40 0.16 -14.28
CA THR A 182 1.54 -1.23 -14.72
C THR A 182 0.38 -2.13 -14.31
N ASP A 183 -0.62 -1.63 -13.59
CA ASP A 183 -1.70 -2.44 -13.00
C ASP A 183 -2.41 -3.34 -14.02
N ILE A 184 -2.68 -2.82 -15.22
CA ILE A 184 -3.35 -3.58 -16.29
C ILE A 184 -2.46 -4.72 -16.79
N GLN A 185 -1.19 -4.42 -17.04
CA GLN A 185 -0.20 -5.38 -17.55
C GLN A 185 0.11 -6.47 -16.54
N ASP A 186 0.14 -6.11 -15.25
CA ASP A 186 0.48 -6.97 -14.14
C ASP A 186 -0.71 -7.74 -13.57
N ASN A 187 -1.87 -7.65 -14.25
CA ASN A 187 -3.08 -8.39 -13.87
C ASN A 187 -3.55 -8.02 -12.45
N LYS A 188 -3.31 -6.79 -12.01
CA LYS A 188 -3.61 -6.34 -10.65
C LYS A 188 -5.12 -6.25 -10.43
N CYS A 189 -5.53 -6.61 -9.21
CA CYS A 189 -6.90 -6.39 -8.73
C CYS A 189 -7.05 -4.93 -8.28
N SER A 190 -6.92 -3.98 -9.20
CA SER A 190 -7.07 -2.56 -8.90
C SER A 190 -8.54 -2.16 -8.66
N TRP A 191 -8.75 -0.99 -8.06
CA TRP A 191 -10.10 -0.44 -7.89
C TRP A 191 -10.83 -0.30 -9.23
N LEU A 192 -10.11 0.14 -10.27
CA LEU A 192 -10.67 0.38 -11.61
C LEU A 192 -11.24 -0.92 -12.23
N VAL A 193 -10.53 -2.05 -12.13
CA VAL A 193 -11.03 -3.31 -12.69
C VAL A 193 -12.25 -3.83 -11.93
N VAL A 194 -12.28 -3.65 -10.61
CA VAL A 194 -13.43 -4.01 -9.77
C VAL A 194 -14.65 -3.16 -10.15
N GLN A 195 -14.48 -1.84 -10.30
CA GLN A 195 -15.56 -0.94 -10.69
C GLN A 195 -16.03 -1.19 -12.13
N CYS A 196 -15.11 -1.54 -13.03
CA CYS A 196 -15.44 -1.97 -14.39
C CYS A 196 -16.34 -3.21 -14.36
N LEU A 197 -15.96 -4.25 -13.61
CA LEU A 197 -16.70 -5.51 -13.53
C LEU A 197 -18.11 -5.36 -12.94
N LEU A 198 -18.32 -4.39 -12.05
CA LEU A 198 -19.65 -4.08 -11.49
C LEU A 198 -20.60 -3.40 -12.49
N ARG A 199 -20.06 -2.74 -13.53
CA ARG A 199 -20.83 -1.92 -14.49
C ARG A 199 -20.88 -2.51 -15.89
N ALA A 200 -19.92 -3.36 -16.24
CA ALA A 200 -19.74 -3.89 -17.57
C ALA A 200 -20.93 -4.78 -17.99
N SER A 201 -21.40 -4.57 -19.22
CA SER A 201 -22.24 -5.54 -19.92
C SER A 201 -21.48 -6.85 -20.20
N PRO A 202 -22.16 -7.96 -20.55
CA PRO A 202 -21.47 -9.19 -20.94
C PRO A 202 -20.45 -9.00 -22.07
N GLN A 203 -20.75 -8.15 -23.05
CA GLN A 203 -19.84 -7.85 -24.16
C GLN A 203 -18.63 -7.03 -23.69
N GLN A 204 -18.83 -6.06 -22.80
CA GLN A 204 -17.75 -5.27 -22.22
C GLN A 204 -16.85 -6.11 -21.32
N ARG A 205 -17.43 -7.07 -20.58
CA ARG A 205 -16.68 -8.03 -19.78
C ARG A 205 -15.80 -8.91 -20.65
N GLN A 206 -16.30 -9.39 -21.80
CA GLN A 206 -15.49 -10.16 -22.73
C GLN A 206 -14.27 -9.37 -23.24
N ILE A 207 -14.44 -8.07 -23.54
CA ILE A 207 -13.32 -7.20 -23.90
C ILE A 207 -12.28 -7.20 -22.77
N LEU A 208 -12.69 -7.09 -21.52
CA LEU A 208 -11.77 -7.13 -20.38
C LEU A 208 -11.05 -8.49 -20.29
N GLU A 209 -11.77 -9.61 -20.45
CA GLU A 209 -11.19 -10.98 -20.41
C GLU A 209 -10.12 -11.21 -21.49
N GLU A 210 -10.30 -10.65 -22.69
CA GLU A 210 -9.37 -10.82 -23.83
C GLU A 210 -8.12 -9.92 -23.76
N ASN A 211 -8.17 -8.84 -22.96
CA ASN A 211 -7.19 -7.75 -23.01
C ASN A 211 -6.46 -7.47 -21.67
N TYR A 212 -7.05 -7.79 -20.52
CA TYR A 212 -6.43 -7.54 -19.21
C TYR A 212 -5.26 -8.49 -18.92
N GLY A 213 -4.32 -8.08 -18.06
CA GLY A 213 -3.18 -8.92 -17.63
C GLY A 213 -2.16 -9.22 -18.72
N GLN A 214 -2.06 -8.36 -19.73
CA GLN A 214 -1.21 -8.56 -20.91
C GLN A 214 -0.32 -7.35 -21.16
N LYS A 215 0.92 -7.63 -21.59
CA LYS A 215 1.95 -6.61 -21.85
C LYS A 215 1.82 -5.92 -23.20
N ASP A 216 0.90 -6.37 -24.05
CA ASP A 216 0.66 -5.79 -25.38
C ASP A 216 0.03 -4.39 -25.23
N PRO A 217 0.69 -3.32 -25.72
CA PRO A 217 0.19 -1.95 -25.61
C PRO A 217 -1.20 -1.74 -26.21
N GLU A 218 -1.57 -2.46 -27.29
CA GLU A 218 -2.89 -2.32 -27.91
C GLU A 218 -3.99 -2.87 -26.99
N LYS A 219 -3.70 -3.96 -26.28
CA LYS A 219 -4.61 -4.55 -25.30
C LYS A 219 -4.79 -3.66 -24.08
N VAL A 220 -3.69 -3.09 -23.57
CA VAL A 220 -3.73 -2.09 -22.49
C VAL A 220 -4.58 -0.88 -22.89
N ALA A 221 -4.38 -0.36 -24.10
CA ALA A 221 -5.17 0.75 -24.63
C ALA A 221 -6.66 0.39 -24.75
N ARG A 222 -6.98 -0.87 -25.11
CA ARG A 222 -8.37 -1.35 -25.18
C ARG A 222 -9.05 -1.39 -23.82
N VAL A 223 -8.35 -1.82 -22.77
CA VAL A 223 -8.85 -1.77 -21.39
C VAL A 223 -9.06 -0.32 -20.94
N LYS A 224 -8.10 0.58 -21.22
CA LYS A 224 -8.23 2.00 -20.89
C LYS A 224 -9.46 2.63 -21.55
N ALA A 225 -9.66 2.40 -22.85
CA ALA A 225 -10.83 2.89 -23.58
C ALA A 225 -12.15 2.35 -23.01
N LEU A 226 -12.15 1.11 -22.50
CA LEU A 226 -13.31 0.54 -21.81
C LEU A 226 -13.60 1.28 -20.50
N TYR A 227 -12.58 1.62 -19.71
CA TYR A 227 -12.76 2.37 -18.47
C TYR A 227 -13.26 3.79 -18.72
N GLU A 228 -12.78 4.44 -19.77
CA GLU A 228 -13.28 5.74 -20.23
C GLU A 228 -14.75 5.65 -20.69
N ALA A 229 -15.11 4.63 -21.47
CA ALA A 229 -16.49 4.41 -21.92
C ALA A 229 -17.49 4.11 -20.79
N LEU A 230 -17.00 3.57 -19.67
CA LEU A 230 -17.78 3.33 -18.44
C LEU A 230 -17.74 4.53 -17.47
N ASP A 231 -17.11 5.63 -17.86
CA ASP A 231 -16.99 6.87 -17.07
C ASP A 231 -16.45 6.61 -15.64
N LEU A 232 -15.41 5.75 -15.55
CA LEU A 232 -14.83 5.39 -14.25
C LEU A 232 -14.11 6.56 -13.56
N GLN A 233 -13.72 7.61 -14.31
CA GLN A 233 -13.20 8.84 -13.72
C GLN A 233 -14.27 9.56 -12.90
N SER A 234 -15.50 9.71 -13.42
CA SER A 234 -16.59 10.29 -12.65
C SER A 234 -17.01 9.39 -11.49
N ALA A 235 -16.92 8.07 -11.64
CA ALA A 235 -17.13 7.15 -10.52
C ALA A 235 -16.10 7.37 -9.39
N PHE A 236 -14.84 7.65 -9.74
CA PHE A 236 -13.79 7.97 -8.77
C PHE A 236 -14.08 9.30 -8.05
N PHE A 237 -14.37 10.37 -8.78
CA PHE A 237 -14.69 11.68 -8.19
C PHE A 237 -15.97 11.69 -7.35
N LYS A 238 -16.86 10.71 -7.54
CA LYS A 238 -18.04 10.52 -6.67
C LYS A 238 -17.72 9.73 -5.39
N TYR A 239 -16.68 8.90 -5.44
CA TYR A 239 -16.20 8.14 -4.29
C TYR A 239 -15.34 9.02 -3.36
N GLU A 240 -14.54 9.91 -3.94
CA GLU A 240 -13.84 11.01 -3.23
C GLU A 240 -14.80 12.01 -2.57
#